data_AF-A0A382XID6-F1
#
_entry.id   AF-A0A382XID6-F1
#
_cell.length_a   1.000
_cell.length_b   1.000
_cell.length_c   1.000
_cell.angle_alpha   90.00
_cell.angle_beta   90.00
_cell.angle_gamma   90.00
#
_symmetry.space_group_name_H-M   'P 1'
#
loop_
_entity.id
_entity.type
_entity.pdbx_description
1 polymer ?
#
loop_
_entity_poly.entity_id
_entity_poly.type
_entity_poly.pdbx_seq_one_letter_code
_entity_poly.pdbx_strand_id
1 'polypeptide(L)' 'MIENKAVNSARAEEVVCLLKKEYPDSKCSLNYSTPHELLVATILSAQCTDHRVNQVLPGLFKKYSSIEAFAFANL' A
#
# COMPACT_ATOMS: atom_id res chain seq x y z
N MET A 1 1.54 19.85 -27.22
CA MET A 1 1.40 20.88 -26.17
C MET A 1 2.57 20.72 -25.23
N ILE A 2 3.46 21.72 -25.15
CA ILE A 2 4.60 21.70 -24.22
C ILE A 2 4.14 22.48 -22.98
N GLU A 3 3.70 21.76 -21.94
CA GLU A 3 3.38 22.39 -20.65
C GLU A 3 4.67 22.85 -19.95
N ASN A 4 4.65 24.05 -19.36
CA ASN A 4 5.78 24.62 -18.63
C ASN A 4 5.88 24.00 -17.22
N LYS A 5 7.07 23.52 -16.85
CA LYS A 5 7.37 22.88 -15.55
C LYS A 5 6.89 23.70 -14.34
N ALA A 6 7.02 25.02 -14.38
CA ALA A 6 6.61 25.89 -13.28
C ALA A 6 5.08 25.89 -13.09
N VAL A 7 4.32 25.92 -14.19
CA VAL A 7 2.85 25.83 -14.17
C VAL A 7 2.39 24.47 -13.66
N ASN A 8 3.10 23.40 -14.03
CA ASN A 8 2.78 22.05 -13.58
C ASN A 8 3.02 21.84 -12.08
N SER A 9 4.05 22.47 -11.49
CA SER A 9 4.28 22.43 -10.05
C SER A 9 3.17 23.13 -9.27
N ALA A 10 2.79 24.34 -9.69
CA ALA A 10 1.74 25.11 -9.03
C ALA A 10 0.38 24.37 -9.05
N ARG A 11 0.02 23.77 -10.21
CA ARG A 11 -1.18 22.94 -10.33
C ARG A 11 -1.12 21.69 -9.44
N ALA A 12 0.04 21.03 -9.34
CA ALA A 12 0.19 19.85 -8.49
C ALA A 12 0.03 20.18 -6.99
N GLU A 13 0.58 21.32 -6.55
CA GLU A 13 0.41 21.81 -5.18
C GLU A 13 -1.05 22.09 -4.83
N GLU A 14 -1.79 22.75 -5.74
CA GLU A 14 -3.21 23.01 -5.59
C GLU A 14 -4.02 21.71 -5.47
N VAL A 15 -3.76 20.73 -6.35
CA VAL A 15 -4.43 19.42 -6.31
C VAL A 15 -4.14 18.69 -4.98
N VAL A 16 -2.90 18.70 -4.51
CA VAL A 16 -2.54 18.07 -3.23
C VAL A 16 -3.27 18.75 -2.06
N CYS A 17 -3.39 20.08 -2.06
CA CYS A 17 -4.15 20.81 -1.04
C CYS A 17 -5.63 20.41 -1.04
N LEU A 18 -6.25 20.31 -2.22
CA LEU A 18 -7.65 19.87 -2.36
C LEU A 18 -7.85 18.43 -1.88
N LEU A 19 -6.97 17.51 -2.27
CA LEU A 19 -7.05 16.11 -1.85
C LEU A 19 -6.89 15.95 -0.33
N LYS A 20 -5.98 16.69 0.29
CA LYS A 20 -5.81 16.69 1.75
C LYS A 20 -7.04 17.22 2.48
N LYS A 21 -7.73 18.21 1.91
CA LYS A 21 -8.97 18.75 2.48
C LYS A 21 -10.15 17.78 2.32
N GLU A 22 -10.27 17.13 1.17
CA GLU A 22 -11.38 16.20 0.86
C GLU A 22 -11.23 14.86 1.59
N TYR A 23 -9.99 14.37 1.75
CA TYR A 23 -9.68 13.08 2.36
C TYR A 23 -8.74 13.22 3.58
N PRO A 24 -9.17 13.92 4.65
CA PRO A 24 -8.30 14.28 5.78
C PRO A 24 -7.78 13.06 6.55
N ASP A 25 -8.54 11.95 6.53
CA ASP A 25 -8.22 10.71 7.25
C ASP A 25 -7.69 9.59 6.35
N SER A 26 -7.24 9.91 5.13
CA SER A 26 -6.67 8.92 4.21
C SER A 26 -5.45 8.22 4.81
N LYS A 27 -5.48 6.88 4.83
CA LYS A 27 -4.44 6.00 5.40
C LYS A 27 -4.19 4.83 4.46
N CYS A 28 -3.13 4.06 4.75
CA CYS A 28 -2.89 2.79 4.06
C CYS A 28 -4.11 1.86 4.23
N SER A 29 -4.59 1.30 3.11
CA SER A 29 -5.73 0.39 3.02
C SER A 29 -5.38 -1.07 3.33
N LEU A 30 -4.09 -1.42 3.35
CA LEU A 30 -3.62 -2.75 3.70
C LEU A 30 -3.62 -2.92 5.22
N ASN A 31 -4.09 -4.07 5.70
CA ASN A 31 -4.07 -4.43 7.11
C ASN A 31 -2.73 -5.05 7.48
N TYR A 32 -2.01 -4.45 8.43
CA TYR A 32 -0.73 -4.93 8.93
C TYR A 32 -0.50 -4.47 10.37
N SER A 33 0.30 -5.23 11.12
CA SER A 33 0.74 -4.90 12.48
C SER A 33 2.25 -4.67 12.58
N THR A 34 3.02 -5.13 11.58
CA THR A 34 4.48 -5.03 11.57
C THR A 34 5.00 -4.58 10.19
N PRO A 35 6.22 -4.00 10.11
CA PRO A 35 6.82 -3.64 8.83
C PRO A 35 6.98 -4.82 7.85
N HIS A 36 7.23 -6.02 8.37
CA HIS A 36 7.32 -7.24 7.56
C HIS A 36 5.95 -7.61 6.94
N GLU A 37 4.87 -7.54 7.72
CA GLU A 37 3.52 -7.78 7.19
C GLU A 37 3.17 -6.78 6.09
N LEU A 38 3.51 -5.50 6.27
CA LEU A 38 3.29 -4.48 5.22
C LEU A 38 4.09 -4.77 3.95
N LEU A 39 5.34 -5.21 4.08
CA LEU A 39 6.18 -5.58 2.93
C LEU A 39 5.52 -6.71 2.12
N VAL A 40 5.11 -7.79 2.78
CA VAL A 40 4.44 -8.93 2.13
C VAL A 40 3.10 -8.49 1.53
N ALA A 41 2.29 -7.72 2.27
CA ALA A 41 1.01 -7.18 1.80
C ALA A 41 1.19 -6.31 0.53
N THR A 42 2.23 -5.48 0.50
CA THR A 42 2.54 -4.62 -0.65
C THR A 42 2.91 -5.44 -1.88
N ILE A 43 3.74 -6.48 -1.71
CA ILE A 43 4.10 -7.39 -2.81
C ILE A 43 2.85 -8.07 -3.38
N LEU A 44 1.95 -8.55 -2.52
CA LEU A 44 0.72 -9.23 -2.93
C LEU A 44 -0.35 -8.28 -3.52
N SER A 45 -0.28 -6.99 -3.19
CA SER A 45 -1.17 -5.96 -3.75
C SER A 45 -0.87 -5.65 -5.22
N ALA A 46 0.32 -6.01 -5.72
CA ALA A 46 0.65 -5.87 -7.13
C ALA A 46 -0.40 -6.58 -8.02
N GLN A 47 -1.07 -5.82 -8.89
CA GLN A 47 -2.13 -6.30 -9.78
C GLN A 47 -3.30 -7.01 -9.04
N CYS A 48 -3.53 -6.63 -7.77
CA CYS A 48 -4.59 -7.15 -6.92
C CYS A 48 -5.32 -5.99 -6.22
N THR A 49 -6.46 -6.25 -5.60
CA THR A 49 -7.14 -5.25 -4.77
C THR A 49 -6.75 -5.43 -3.32
N ASP A 50 -6.55 -4.34 -2.59
CA ASP A 50 -6.24 -4.40 -1.15
C ASP A 50 -7.31 -5.16 -0.37
N HIS A 51 -8.58 -5.10 -0.81
CA HIS A 51 -9.66 -5.89 -0.24
C HIS A 51 -9.38 -7.40 -0.31
N ARG A 52 -8.98 -7.92 -1.48
CA ARG A 52 -8.63 -9.33 -1.64
C ARG A 52 -7.37 -9.70 -0.87
N VAL A 53 -6.36 -8.82 -0.86
CA VAL A 53 -5.14 -9.02 -0.07
C VAL A 53 -5.48 -9.18 1.42
N ASN A 54 -6.28 -8.26 1.96
CA ASN A 54 -6.71 -8.27 3.36
C ASN A 54 -7.53 -9.51 3.75
N GLN A 55 -8.22 -10.15 2.80
CA GLN A 55 -8.91 -11.44 3.03
C GLN A 55 -7.93 -12.62 3.17
N VAL A 56 -6.82 -12.60 2.43
CA VAL A 56 -5.87 -13.73 2.36
C VAL A 56 -4.80 -13.65 3.44
N LEU A 57 -4.34 -12.44 3.79
CA LEU A 57 -3.22 -12.23 4.71
C LEU A 57 -3.39 -12.91 6.09
N PRO A 58 -4.56 -12.89 6.77
CA PRO A 58 -4.69 -13.54 8.07
C PRO A 58 -4.37 -15.03 8.04
N GLY A 59 -4.79 -15.73 6.98
CA GLY A 59 -4.47 -17.15 6.78
C GLY A 59 -2.99 -17.36 6.49
N LEU A 60 -2.40 -16.49 5.67
CA LEU A 60 -0.99 -16.56 5.30
C LEU A 60 -0.07 -16.34 6.51
N PHE A 61 -0.31 -15.29 7.31
CA PHE A 61 0.48 -14.99 8.51
C PHE A 61 0.26 -15.99 9.64
N LYS A 62 -0.91 -16.66 9.70
CA LYS A 62 -1.11 -17.79 10.60
C LYS A 62 -0.28 -19.01 10.18
N LYS A 63 -0.13 -19.26 8.88
CA LYS A 63 0.69 -20.36 8.35
C LYS A 63 2.19 -20.09 8.48
N TYR A 64 2.60 -18.86 8.23
CA TYR A 64 4.00 -18.41 8.29
C TYR A 64 4.11 -17.26 9.30
N SER A 65 4.31 -17.60 10.57
CA SER A 65 4.23 -16.65 11.68
C SER A 65 5.52 -15.86 11.94
N SER A 66 6.59 -16.10 11.18
CA SER A 66 7.86 -15.37 11.30
C SER A 66 8.52 -15.19 9.93
N ILE A 67 9.50 -14.28 9.87
CA ILE A 67 10.29 -14.02 8.65
C ILE A 67 11.00 -15.30 8.20
N GLU A 68 11.53 -16.08 9.15
CA GLU A 68 12.21 -17.35 8.89
C GLU A 68 11.22 -18.39 8.33
N ALA A 69 9.99 -18.43 8.85
CA ALA A 69 8.96 -19.32 8.34
C ALA A 69 8.59 -18.99 6.88
N PHE A 70 8.60 -17.71 6.49
CA PHE A 70 8.46 -17.30 5.09
C PHE A 70 9.69 -17.69 4.26
N ALA A 71 10.91 -17.45 4.77
CA ALA A 71 12.15 -17.70 4.05
C ALA A 71 12.39 -19.19 3.74
N PHE A 72 11.96 -20.08 4.65
CA PHE A 72 12.09 -21.53 4.51
C PHE A 72 10.75 -22.23 4.23
N ALA A 73 9.77 -21.50 3.69
CA ALA A 73 8.49 -22.07 3.29
C ALA A 73 8.70 -23.19 2.24
N ASN A 74 8.17 -24.38 2.53
CA ASN A 74 8.11 -25.44 1.53
C ASN A 74 6.92 -25.17 0.58
N LEU A 75 7.17 -25.26 -0.73
CA LEU A 75 6.20 -25.02 -1.80
C LEU A 75 5.48 -26.31 -2.18
#